data_AF-A0A6I4SMA8-F1
#
_entry.id   AF-A0A6I4SMA8-F1
#
_cell.length_a   1.000
_cell.length_b   1.000
_cell.length_c   1.000
_cell.angle_alpha   90.00
_cell.angle_beta   90.00
_cell.angle_gamma   90.00
#
_symmetry.space_group_name_H-M   'P 1'
#
loop_
_entity.id
_entity.type
_entity.pdbx_description
1 polymer ?
#
loop_
_entity_poly.entity_id
_entity_poly.type
_entity_poly.pdbx_seq_one_letter_code
_entity_poly.pdbx_strand_id
1 'polypeptide(L)'
;MNTLKRLLLPSAIVLGLAAMTPTLAQDAATNVAETEAEAFADLEAMAEVAVDEEAGILFAQEQASRGEILQAIATLERVLALHPKSQSARLLHAVYLCQIDDQAGGAVELGKLKKKNFPEDLWAQAMSVCPLAAAED
;
A
#
# COMPACT_ATOMS: atom_id res chain seq x y z
N MET A 1 1.87 21.75 -32.44
CA MET A 1 3.22 21.81 -33.04
C MET A 1 4.18 22.32 -31.97
N ASN A 2 4.93 21.43 -31.32
CA ASN A 2 6.13 21.84 -30.59
C ASN A 2 7.15 20.71 -30.64
N THR A 3 8.34 21.09 -31.04
CA THR A 3 9.37 20.30 -31.69
C THR A 3 10.25 19.61 -30.66
N LEU A 4 10.26 18.28 -30.68
CA LEU A 4 11.24 17.44 -29.99
C LEU A 4 12.66 17.80 -30.48
N LYS A 5 13.48 18.41 -29.60
CA LYS A 5 14.93 18.46 -29.77
C LYS A 5 15.53 17.16 -29.23
N ARG A 6 15.78 16.21 -30.13
CA ARG A 6 16.66 15.06 -29.89
C ARG A 6 18.11 15.56 -29.81
N LEU A 7 18.69 15.54 -28.62
CA LEU A 7 20.13 15.69 -28.43
C LEU A 7 20.78 14.30 -28.46
N LEU A 8 21.46 14.04 -29.57
CA LEU A 8 22.43 12.98 -29.76
C LEU A 8 23.64 13.24 -28.86
N LEU A 9 23.99 12.28 -28.01
CA LEU A 9 25.28 12.27 -27.31
C LEU A 9 26.12 11.08 -27.84
N PRO A 10 27.41 11.31 -28.11
CA PRO A 10 28.28 10.32 -28.73
C PRO A 10 28.70 9.24 -27.73
N SER A 11 28.65 7.99 -28.19
CA SER A 11 29.25 6.83 -27.55
C SER A 11 30.75 7.04 -27.37
N ALA A 12 31.23 6.99 -26.13
CA ALA A 12 32.62 6.75 -25.80
C ALA A 12 32.69 5.45 -24.98
N ILE A 13 32.95 4.36 -25.69
CA ILE A 13 33.26 3.05 -25.09
C ILE A 13 34.72 3.09 -24.68
N VAL A 14 34.99 3.14 -23.38
CA VAL A 14 36.32 2.94 -22.82
C VAL A 14 36.41 1.49 -22.35
N LEU A 15 37.08 0.65 -23.15
CA LEU A 15 37.51 -0.69 -22.75
C LEU A 15 38.70 -0.55 -21.78
N GLY A 16 38.41 -0.59 -20.48
CA GLY A 16 39.40 -0.78 -19.43
C GLY A 16 39.37 -2.22 -18.94
N LEU A 17 40.34 -3.03 -19.37
CA LEU A 17 40.55 -4.40 -18.91
C LEU A 17 41.26 -4.34 -17.53
N ALA A 18 40.50 -4.35 -16.45
CA ALA A 18 41.03 -4.46 -15.09
C ALA A 18 41.03 -5.93 -14.66
N ALA A 19 42.18 -6.39 -14.19
CA ALA A 19 42.41 -7.74 -13.69
C ALA A 19 41.46 -8.07 -12.52
N MET A 20 40.64 -9.10 -12.70
CA MET A 20 39.81 -9.69 -11.65
C MET A 20 40.67 -10.51 -10.70
N THR A 21 40.96 -9.96 -9.54
CA THR A 21 41.40 -10.72 -8.36
C THR A 21 40.18 -11.38 -7.72
N PRO A 22 40.11 -12.72 -7.58
CA PRO A 22 39.03 -13.37 -6.86
C PRO A 22 39.42 -13.44 -5.38
N THR A 23 39.07 -12.41 -4.62
CA THR A 23 39.22 -12.43 -3.15
C THR A 23 37.94 -11.91 -2.53
N LEU A 24 37.40 -12.71 -1.59
CA LEU A 24 36.23 -12.49 -0.71
C LEU A 24 34.86 -12.93 -1.24
N ALA A 25 34.57 -14.23 -1.07
CA ALA A 25 33.22 -14.80 -1.19
C ALA A 25 32.75 -15.49 0.12
N GLN A 26 33.29 -15.13 1.28
CA GLN A 26 33.02 -15.85 2.54
C GLN A 26 32.33 -15.01 3.65
N ASP A 27 32.18 -13.69 3.51
CA ASP A 27 31.58 -12.83 4.56
C ASP A 27 30.12 -12.38 4.27
N ALA A 28 29.52 -12.82 3.17
CA ALA A 28 28.15 -12.42 2.81
C ALA A 28 27.05 -13.30 3.44
N ALA A 29 27.39 -14.48 3.99
CA ALA A 29 26.39 -15.45 4.42
C ALA A 29 25.82 -15.21 5.83
N THR A 30 26.52 -14.50 6.71
CA THR A 30 26.08 -14.24 8.09
C THR A 30 25.14 -13.04 8.22
N ASN A 31 25.22 -12.05 7.34
CA ASN A 31 24.35 -10.87 7.40
C ASN A 31 22.91 -11.14 6.89
N VAL A 32 22.72 -12.11 5.99
CA VAL A 32 21.39 -12.36 5.41
C VAL A 32 20.43 -13.00 6.42
N ALA A 33 20.92 -13.91 7.27
CA ALA A 33 20.09 -14.60 8.25
C ALA A 33 19.55 -13.66 9.35
N GLU A 34 20.35 -12.65 9.77
CA GLU A 34 19.94 -11.67 10.77
C GLU A 34 18.87 -10.72 10.20
N THR A 35 19.02 -10.32 8.93
CA THR A 35 18.01 -9.47 8.25
C THR A 35 16.68 -10.16 8.02
N GLU A 36 16.67 -11.48 7.79
CA GLU A 36 15.41 -12.23 7.65
C GLU A 36 14.66 -12.31 8.98
N ALA A 37 15.36 -12.61 10.08
CA ALA A 37 14.75 -12.68 11.40
C ALA A 37 14.15 -11.34 11.85
N GLU A 38 14.84 -10.23 11.56
CA GLU A 38 14.35 -8.87 11.82
C GLU A 38 13.11 -8.55 10.97
N ALA A 39 13.13 -8.85 9.66
CA ALA A 39 11.98 -8.65 8.78
C ALA A 39 10.74 -9.45 9.22
N PHE A 40 10.92 -10.69 9.70
CA PHE A 40 9.82 -11.47 10.26
C PHE A 40 9.28 -10.87 11.56
N ALA A 41 10.16 -10.38 12.44
CA ALA A 41 9.74 -9.72 13.68
C ALA A 41 8.93 -8.44 13.39
N ASP A 42 9.31 -7.67 12.38
CA ASP A 42 8.56 -6.50 11.94
C ASP A 42 7.17 -6.87 11.41
N LEU A 43 7.07 -7.92 10.59
CA LEU A 43 5.78 -8.41 10.08
C LEU A 43 4.86 -8.89 11.21
N GLU A 44 5.41 -9.56 12.22
CA GLU A 44 4.64 -10.01 13.40
C GLU A 44 4.16 -8.80 14.22
N ALA A 45 5.02 -7.81 14.44
CA ALA A 45 4.64 -6.59 15.15
C ALA A 45 3.52 -5.84 14.42
N MET A 46 3.57 -5.74 13.08
CA MET A 46 2.50 -5.16 12.28
C MET A 46 1.20 -5.98 12.38
N ALA A 47 1.30 -7.31 12.42
CA ALA A 47 0.15 -8.20 12.53
C ALA A 47 -0.54 -8.10 13.90
N GLU A 48 0.21 -7.83 14.97
CA GLU A 48 -0.30 -7.65 16.33
C GLU A 48 -1.09 -6.33 16.46
N VAL A 49 -0.66 -5.25 15.79
CA VAL A 49 -1.39 -3.96 15.81
C VAL A 49 -2.83 -4.11 15.29
N ALA A 50 -3.05 -4.98 14.29
CA ALA A 50 -4.38 -5.21 13.73
C ALA A 50 -5.31 -6.04 14.63
N VAL A 51 -4.82 -6.61 15.74
CA VAL A 51 -5.64 -7.33 16.72
C VAL A 51 -6.62 -6.38 17.41
N ASP A 52 -6.21 -5.15 17.68
CA ASP A 52 -7.07 -4.08 18.15
C ASP A 52 -7.67 -3.32 16.96
N GLU A 53 -9.00 -3.18 16.92
CA GLU A 53 -9.71 -2.59 15.78
C GLU A 53 -9.28 -1.12 15.56
N GLU A 54 -9.26 -0.32 16.62
CA GLU A 54 -8.99 1.12 16.55
C GLU A 54 -7.52 1.37 16.22
N ALA A 55 -6.60 0.67 16.90
CA ALA A 55 -5.17 0.78 16.63
C ALA A 55 -4.82 0.36 15.19
N GLY A 56 -5.42 -0.73 14.69
CA GLY A 56 -5.23 -1.17 13.31
C GLY A 56 -5.73 -0.15 12.28
N ILE A 57 -6.88 0.49 12.53
CA ILE A 57 -7.41 1.56 11.67
C ILE A 57 -6.47 2.78 11.67
N LEU A 58 -6.03 3.23 12.84
CA LEU A 58 -5.13 4.38 12.96
C LEU A 58 -3.78 4.11 12.28
N PHE A 59 -3.25 2.90 12.43
CA PHE A 59 -2.01 2.50 11.78
C PHE A 59 -2.14 2.47 10.25
N ALA A 60 -3.25 1.97 9.72
CA ALA A 60 -3.52 2.02 8.27
C ALA A 60 -3.61 3.46 7.75
N GLN A 61 -4.25 4.36 8.50
CA GLN A 61 -4.29 5.78 8.14
C GLN A 61 -2.89 6.42 8.16
N GLU A 62 -2.05 6.06 9.14
CA GLU A 62 -0.67 6.50 9.20
C GLU A 62 0.13 6.02 7.98
N GLN A 63 0.06 4.73 7.64
CA GLN A 63 0.67 4.16 6.44
C GLN A 63 0.23 4.91 5.17
N ALA A 64 -1.07 5.13 5.01
CA ALA A 64 -1.61 5.86 3.88
C ALA A 64 -1.09 7.32 3.83
N SER A 65 -0.93 7.98 4.98
CA SER A 65 -0.36 9.33 5.05
C SER A 65 1.10 9.41 4.60
N ARG A 66 1.85 8.30 4.70
CA ARG A 66 3.21 8.15 4.18
C ARG A 66 3.27 7.75 2.70
N GLY A 67 2.12 7.57 2.05
CA GLY A 67 2.01 7.08 0.67
C GLY A 67 2.07 5.56 0.54
N GLU A 68 2.03 4.83 1.65
CA GLU A 68 2.10 3.35 1.71
C GLU A 68 0.69 2.74 1.57
N ILE A 69 -0.04 3.09 0.50
CA ILE A 69 -1.45 2.74 0.34
C ILE A 69 -1.68 1.22 0.31
N LEU A 70 -0.77 0.45 -0.30
CA LEU A 70 -0.90 -1.02 -0.35
C LEU A 70 -0.74 -1.66 1.02
N GLN A 71 0.17 -1.14 1.85
CA GLN A 71 0.36 -1.59 3.22
C GLN A 71 -0.86 -1.22 4.07
N ALA A 72 -1.40 -0.02 3.90
CA ALA A 72 -2.64 0.40 4.57
C ALA A 72 -3.82 -0.52 4.24
N ILE A 73 -3.97 -0.93 2.97
CA ILE A 73 -4.98 -1.91 2.54
C ILE A 73 -4.77 -3.25 3.26
N ALA A 74 -3.56 -3.81 3.24
CA ALA A 74 -3.26 -5.08 3.90
C ALA A 74 -3.55 -5.04 5.42
N THR A 75 -3.22 -3.94 6.09
CA THR A 75 -3.57 -3.72 7.50
C THR A 75 -5.08 -3.75 7.71
N LEU A 76 -5.85 -3.03 6.88
CA LEU A 76 -7.32 -2.99 6.96
C LEU A 76 -7.96 -4.34 6.64
N GLU A 77 -7.42 -5.11 5.71
CA GLU A 77 -7.88 -6.48 5.42
C GLU A 77 -7.72 -7.37 6.66
N ARG A 78 -6.60 -7.26 7.38
CA ARG A 78 -6.41 -8.00 8.64
C ARG A 78 -7.36 -7.52 9.74
N VAL A 79 -7.56 -6.21 9.90
CA VAL A 79 -8.58 -5.66 10.81
C VAL A 79 -9.95 -6.22 10.46
N LEU A 80 -10.35 -6.25 9.19
CA LEU A 80 -11.64 -6.77 8.74
C LEU A 80 -11.76 -8.29 8.89
N ALA A 81 -10.65 -9.04 8.84
CA ALA A 81 -10.65 -10.46 9.12
C ALA A 81 -10.95 -10.76 10.59
N LEU A 82 -10.45 -9.93 11.52
CA LEU A 82 -10.67 -10.07 12.96
C LEU A 82 -11.96 -9.38 13.44
N HIS A 83 -12.32 -8.26 12.81
CA HIS A 83 -13.42 -7.36 13.16
C HIS A 83 -14.34 -7.13 11.94
N PRO A 84 -15.03 -8.17 11.42
CA PRO A 84 -15.76 -8.11 10.15
C PRO A 84 -16.93 -7.10 10.12
N LYS A 85 -17.36 -6.61 11.28
CA LYS A 85 -18.44 -5.63 11.42
C LYS A 85 -17.93 -4.18 11.47
N SER A 86 -16.62 -3.95 11.48
CA SER A 86 -16.04 -2.61 11.49
C SER A 86 -16.49 -1.82 10.25
N GLN A 87 -17.37 -0.85 10.48
CA GLN A 87 -17.86 0.02 9.41
C GLN A 87 -16.78 1.02 8.99
N SER A 88 -16.00 1.52 9.94
CA SER A 88 -14.90 2.45 9.72
C SER A 88 -13.75 1.81 8.92
N ALA A 89 -13.30 0.61 9.32
CA ALA A 89 -12.25 -0.09 8.56
C ALA A 89 -12.71 -0.40 7.13
N ARG A 90 -13.97 -0.81 6.95
CA ARG A 90 -14.52 -1.12 5.63
C ARG A 90 -14.64 0.11 4.75
N LEU A 91 -15.04 1.26 5.30
CA LEU A 91 -15.09 2.51 4.55
C LEU A 91 -13.70 2.93 4.06
N LEU A 92 -12.69 2.91 4.94
CA LEU A 92 -11.32 3.25 4.57
C LEU A 92 -10.75 2.26 3.54
N HIS A 93 -11.02 0.97 3.71
CA HIS A 93 -10.59 -0.06 2.78
C HIS A 93 -11.15 0.20 1.38
N ALA A 94 -12.44 0.52 1.28
CA ALA A 94 -13.06 0.89 0.02
C ALA A 94 -12.40 2.12 -0.62
N VAL A 95 -12.18 3.18 0.17
CA VAL A 95 -11.54 4.42 -0.32
C VAL A 95 -10.13 4.14 -0.85
N TYR A 96 -9.31 3.37 -0.13
CA TYR A 96 -7.94 3.06 -0.53
C TYR A 96 -7.89 2.14 -1.76
N LEU A 97 -8.82 1.19 -1.91
CA LEU A 97 -8.98 0.42 -3.14
C LEU A 97 -9.22 1.34 -4.35
N CYS A 98 -10.16 2.30 -4.22
CA CYS A 98 -10.44 3.22 -5.33
C CYS A 98 -9.26 4.16 -5.64
N GLN A 99 -8.43 4.51 -4.64
CA GLN A 99 -7.21 5.31 -4.85
C GLN A 99 -6.12 4.59 -5.65
N ILE A 100 -6.08 3.25 -5.63
CA ILE A 100 -5.16 2.44 -6.44
C ILE A 100 -5.82 1.92 -7.74
N ASP A 101 -6.86 2.61 -8.20
CA ASP A 101 -7.66 2.26 -9.39
C ASP A 101 -8.44 0.94 -9.30
N ASP A 102 -8.54 0.29 -8.13
CA ASP A 102 -9.46 -0.84 -7.91
C ASP A 102 -10.87 -0.35 -7.56
N GLN A 103 -11.50 0.27 -8.55
CA GLN A 103 -12.84 0.84 -8.43
C GLN A 103 -13.91 -0.23 -8.21
N ALA A 104 -13.72 -1.44 -8.76
CA ALA A 104 -14.66 -2.55 -8.60
C ALA A 104 -14.61 -3.11 -7.18
N GLY A 105 -13.41 -3.34 -6.64
CA GLY A 105 -13.23 -3.77 -5.26
C GLY A 105 -13.79 -2.75 -4.26
N GLY A 106 -13.50 -1.46 -4.46
CA GLY A 106 -14.02 -0.42 -3.61
C GLY A 106 -15.54 -0.26 -3.66
N ALA A 107 -16.16 -0.41 -4.84
CA ALA A 107 -17.63 -0.42 -4.98
C ALA A 107 -18.27 -1.60 -4.21
N VAL A 108 -17.68 -2.80 -4.28
CA VAL A 108 -18.13 -3.97 -3.51
C VAL A 108 -18.09 -3.71 -2.00
N GLU A 109 -17.05 -3.03 -1.51
CA GLU A 109 -16.93 -2.70 -0.09
C GLU A 109 -17.92 -1.59 0.35
N LEU A 110 -18.11 -0.54 -0.46
CA LEU A 110 -19.11 0.50 -0.23
C LEU A 110 -20.53 -0.06 -0.21
N GLY A 111 -20.87 -1.01 -1.10
CA GLY A 111 -22.19 -1.64 -1.14
C GLY A 111 -22.55 -2.44 0.12
N LYS A 112 -21.57 -2.79 0.96
CA LYS A 112 -21.80 -3.45 2.26
C LYS A 112 -22.10 -2.45 3.39
N LEU A 113 -21.93 -1.15 3.14
CA LEU A 113 -22.11 -0.08 4.11
C LEU A 113 -23.51 0.54 4.01
N LYS A 114 -23.94 1.19 5.09
CA LYS A 114 -25.19 1.97 5.10
C LYS A 114 -24.87 3.43 5.33
N LYS A 115 -25.15 4.29 4.34
CA LYS A 115 -24.91 5.74 4.38
C LYS A 115 -25.29 6.40 5.72
N LYS A 116 -26.44 6.03 6.30
CA LYS A 116 -26.95 6.59 7.57
C LYS A 116 -26.04 6.37 8.80
N ASN A 117 -25.05 5.48 8.71
CA ASN A 117 -24.10 5.21 9.79
C ASN A 117 -22.90 6.18 9.77
N PHE A 118 -22.80 7.05 8.76
CA PHE A 118 -21.67 7.94 8.55
C PHE A 118 -22.11 9.40 8.51
N PRO A 119 -21.26 10.34 8.94
CA PRO A 119 -21.42 11.75 8.64
C PRO A 119 -21.57 11.99 7.14
N GLU A 120 -22.42 12.94 6.75
CA GLU A 120 -22.73 13.20 5.35
C GLU A 120 -21.51 13.63 4.54
N ASP A 121 -20.66 14.46 5.13
CA ASP A 121 -19.39 14.93 4.56
C ASP A 121 -18.40 13.78 4.34
N LEU A 122 -18.27 12.89 5.31
CA LEU A 122 -17.40 11.72 5.20
C LEU A 122 -17.88 10.77 4.10
N TRP A 123 -19.19 10.51 4.02
CA TRP A 123 -19.76 9.67 2.96
C TRP A 123 -19.56 10.31 1.59
N ALA A 124 -19.87 11.60 1.45
CA ALA A 124 -19.68 12.33 0.20
C ALA A 124 -18.21 12.32 -0.26
N GLN A 125 -17.26 12.46 0.67
CA GLN A 125 -15.85 12.35 0.38
C GLN A 125 -15.51 10.96 -0.17
N ALA A 126 -15.95 9.87 0.49
CA ALA A 126 -15.70 8.52 0.01
C ALA A 126 -16.26 8.28 -1.41
N MET A 127 -17.49 8.75 -1.68
CA MET A 127 -18.11 8.64 -3.01
C MET A 127 -17.38 9.47 -4.09
N SER A 128 -16.74 10.58 -3.72
CA SER A 128 -15.97 11.38 -4.68
C SER A 128 -14.66 10.71 -5.12
N VAL A 129 -14.09 9.86 -4.27
CA VAL A 129 -12.90 9.05 -4.59
C VAL A 129 -13.28 7.80 -5.38
N CYS A 130 -14.51 7.29 -5.21
CA CYS A 130 -14.98 6.05 -5.84
C CYS A 130 -16.20 6.25 -6.75
N PRO A 131 -16.04 6.83 -7.95
CA PRO A 131 -17.15 7.18 -8.83
C PRO A 131 -17.98 5.98 -9.33
N LEU A 132 -17.40 4.78 -9.45
CA LEU A 132 -18.17 3.61 -9.90
C LEU A 132 -19.26 3.19 -8.90
N ALA A 133 -19.03 3.40 -7.60
CA ALA A 133 -20.03 3.09 -6.58
C ALA A 133 -21.26 4.01 -6.67
N ALA A 134 -21.13 5.21 -7.25
CA ALA A 134 -22.23 6.17 -7.38
C ALA A 134 -23.18 5.85 -8.55
N ALA A 135 -22.81 4.93 -9.44
CA ALA A 135 -23.57 4.63 -10.66
C ALA A 135 -24.67 3.56 -10.47
N GLU A 136 -24.72 2.89 -9.30
CA GLU A 136 -25.62 1.76 -9.03
C GLU A 136 -26.79 2.09 -8.08
N ASP A 137 -26.89 3.33 -7.59
CA ASP A 137 -28.03 3.87 -6.80
C ASP A 137 -29.10 4.50 -7.70
#